data_AF-A0A5C4LWB3-F1
#
_entry.id   AF-A0A5C4LWB3-F1
#
_cell.length_a   1.000
_cell.length_b   1.000
_cell.length_c   1.000
_cell.angle_alpha   90.00
_cell.angle_beta   90.00
_cell.angle_gamma   90.00
#
_symmetry.space_group_name_H-M   'P 1'
#
loop_
_entity.id
_entity.type
_entity.pdbx_description
1 polymer ?
#
loop_
_entity_poly.entity_id
_entity_poly.type
_entity_poly.pdbx_seq_one_letter_code
_entity_poly.pdbx_strand_id
1 'polypeptide(L)'
;MKPTKRWTPLDQQTYRITWRDGNVWVLHATPAGKYPWLLTNDDGATQEIGVSGTVAAQAMAEFWLDVSSLYAPVAPTALRAAA
;
A
#
# COMPACT_ATOMS: atom_id res chain seq x y z
N MET A 1 3.98 4.64 -20.96
CA MET A 1 4.86 4.97 -19.82
C MET A 1 4.56 3.99 -18.71
N LYS A 2 5.56 3.31 -18.12
CA LYS A 2 5.34 2.52 -16.91
C LYS A 2 5.04 3.49 -15.76
N PRO A 3 4.05 3.24 -14.90
CA PRO A 3 3.78 4.11 -13.76
C PRO A 3 5.02 4.14 -12.86
N THR A 4 5.50 5.35 -12.55
CA THR A 4 6.61 5.56 -11.61
C THR A 4 6.04 5.64 -10.20
N LYS A 5 6.72 5.00 -9.23
CA LYS A 5 6.40 5.13 -7.80
C LYS A 5 6.17 6.60 -7.43
N ARG A 6 5.02 6.91 -6.82
CA ARG A 6 4.69 8.26 -6.38
C ARG A 6 3.87 8.26 -5.10
N TRP A 7 4.38 8.91 -4.06
CA TRP A 7 3.60 9.28 -2.88
C TRP A 7 2.84 10.58 -3.12
N THR A 8 1.59 10.63 -2.64
CA THR A 8 0.73 11.81 -2.66
C THR A 8 0.10 11.95 -1.27
N PRO A 9 0.40 13.02 -0.50
CA PRO A 9 -0.28 13.26 0.76
C PRO A 9 -1.76 13.57 0.49
N LEU A 10 -2.67 12.94 1.24
CA LEU A 10 -4.11 13.22 1.19
C LEU A 10 -4.51 14.15 2.35
N ASP A 11 -3.95 13.88 3.54
CA ASP A 11 -4.09 14.71 4.74
C ASP A 11 -2.86 14.53 5.67
N GLN A 12 -2.92 14.97 6.93
CA GLN A 12 -1.81 14.89 7.89
C GLN A 12 -1.41 13.45 8.26
N GLN A 13 -2.33 12.51 8.16
CA GLN A 13 -2.20 11.13 8.61
C GLN A 13 -2.50 10.10 7.51
N THR A 14 -2.81 10.55 6.29
CA THR A 14 -3.17 9.68 5.15
C THR A 14 -2.33 10.01 3.92
N TYR A 15 -1.75 8.98 3.31
CA TYR A 15 -0.87 9.06 2.16
C TYR A 15 -1.26 8.02 1.13
N ARG A 16 -1.39 8.43 -0.13
CA ARG A 16 -1.58 7.53 -1.26
C ARG A 16 -0.25 7.21 -1.92
N ILE A 17 -0.02 5.95 -2.26
CA ILE A 17 1.08 5.55 -3.15
C ILE A 17 0.54 4.91 -4.42
N THR A 18 0.94 5.46 -5.57
CA THR A 18 0.86 4.76 -6.86
C THR A 18 2.14 3.95 -7.00
N TRP A 19 2.01 2.62 -7.07
CA TRP A 19 3.13 1.70 -7.16
C TRP A 19 3.56 1.45 -8.62
N ARG A 20 4.70 0.77 -8.80
CA ARG A 20 5.37 0.60 -10.10
C ARG A 20 4.61 -0.31 -11.06
N ASP A 21 3.76 -1.16 -10.53
CA ASP A 21 2.83 -2.03 -11.26
C ASP A 21 1.51 -1.32 -11.63
N GLY A 22 1.32 -0.08 -11.15
CA GLY A 22 0.11 0.71 -11.37
C GLY A 22 -0.92 0.57 -10.26
N ASN A 23 -0.72 -0.34 -9.30
CA ASN A 23 -1.62 -0.51 -8.16
C ASN A 23 -1.57 0.71 -7.25
N VAL A 24 -2.71 1.03 -6.66
CA VAL A 24 -2.86 2.15 -5.74
C VAL A 24 -3.06 1.60 -4.34
N TRP A 25 -2.28 2.12 -3.40
CA TRP A 25 -2.42 1.83 -1.98
C TRP A 25 -2.57 3.12 -1.19
N VAL A 26 -3.21 3.01 -0.03
CA VAL A 26 -3.41 4.08 0.94
C VAL A 26 -2.80 3.65 2.27
N LEU A 27 -1.83 4.42 2.74
CA LEU A 27 -1.21 4.33 4.06
C LEU A 27 -1.88 5.36 4.98
N HIS A 28 -2.55 4.90 6.03
CA HIS A 28 -3.19 5.78 7.01
C HIS A 28 -2.75 5.44 8.43
N ALA A 29 -2.69 6.46 9.29
CA ALA A 29 -2.41 6.26 10.70
C ALA A 29 -3.58 5.56 11.38
N THR A 30 -3.28 4.65 12.29
CA THR A 30 -4.25 3.99 13.17
C THR A 30 -4.10 4.57 14.59
N PRO A 31 -5.05 4.30 15.50
CA PRO A 31 -4.90 4.66 16.90
C PRO A 31 -3.59 4.14 17.49
N ALA A 32 -3.00 4.92 18.40
CA ALA A 32 -1.68 4.62 18.97
C ALA A 32 -1.62 3.21 19.57
N GLY A 33 -0.61 2.43 19.19
CA GLY A 33 -0.45 1.03 19.58
C GLY A 33 0.76 0.39 18.90
N LYS A 34 0.82 -0.94 18.89
CA LYS A 34 1.93 -1.73 18.29
C LYS A 34 2.04 -1.56 16.78
N TYR A 35 0.94 -1.23 16.10
CA TYR A 35 0.84 -1.09 14.64
C TYR A 35 0.21 0.25 14.29
N PRO A 36 0.96 1.37 14.40
CA PRO A 36 0.43 2.72 14.30
C PRO A 36 0.04 3.15 12.87
N TRP A 37 0.27 2.30 11.86
CA TRP A 37 -0.08 2.57 10.47
C TRP A 37 -0.65 1.33 9.80
N LEU A 38 -1.57 1.55 8.85
CA LEU A 38 -2.19 0.50 8.04
C LEU A 38 -2.10 0.88 6.56
N LEU A 39 -1.58 -0.04 5.75
CA LEU A 39 -1.54 0.06 4.29
C LEU A 39 -2.70 -0.75 3.72
N THR A 40 -3.48 -0.17 2.81
CA THR A 40 -4.68 -0.79 2.23
C THR A 40 -4.78 -0.53 0.73
N ASN A 41 -5.35 -1.45 -0.04
CA ASN A 41 -5.67 -1.22 -1.46
C ASN A 41 -7.19 -1.32 -1.72
N ASP A 42 -7.59 -1.00 -2.96
CA ASP A 42 -8.99 -0.99 -3.39
C ASP A 42 -9.63 -2.41 -3.41
N ASP A 43 -8.80 -3.46 -3.48
CA ASP A 43 -9.26 -4.86 -3.42
C ASP A 43 -9.50 -5.35 -1.98
N GLY A 44 -9.24 -4.51 -0.98
CA GLY A 44 -9.40 -4.84 0.45
C GLY A 44 -8.21 -5.58 1.07
N ALA A 45 -7.08 -5.68 0.37
CA ALA A 45 -5.83 -6.18 0.95
C ALA A 45 -5.28 -5.16 1.96
N THR A 46 -4.82 -5.66 3.11
CA THR A 46 -4.36 -4.82 4.22
C THR A 46 -3.01 -5.30 4.75
N GLN A 47 -2.13 -4.38 5.14
CA GLN A 47 -0.86 -4.67 5.79
C GLN A 47 -0.61 -3.69 6.95
N GLU A 48 -0.42 -4.24 8.15
CA GLU A 48 -0.02 -3.47 9.33
C GLU A 48 1.45 -3.03 9.25
N ILE A 49 1.72 -1.78 9.62
CA ILE A 49 3.04 -1.18 9.58
C ILE A 49 3.43 -0.76 11.01
N GLY A 50 4.33 -1.53 11.62
CA GLY A 50 4.69 -1.47 13.04
C GLY A 50 5.68 -0.37 13.45
N VAL A 51 5.72 0.75 12.73
CA VAL A 51 6.70 1.84 12.97
C VAL A 51 5.99 3.19 13.07
N SER A 52 6.29 4.00 14.09
CA SER A 52 5.48 5.18 14.41
C SER A 52 5.72 6.41 13.53
N GLY A 53 6.92 6.58 12.98
CA GLY A 53 7.26 7.77 12.18
C GLY A 53 6.75 7.66 10.74
N THR A 54 6.12 8.71 10.22
CA THR A 54 5.58 8.74 8.84
C THR A 54 6.59 8.31 7.79
N VAL A 55 7.81 8.84 7.83
CA VAL A 55 8.87 8.49 6.86
C VAL A 55 9.28 7.03 6.98
N ALA A 56 9.37 6.50 8.21
CA ALA A 56 9.67 5.10 8.44
C ALA A 56 8.52 4.19 7.98
N ALA A 57 7.27 4.62 8.19
CA ALA A 57 6.08 3.89 7.76
C ALA A 57 5.98 3.82 6.24
N GLN A 58 6.26 4.92 5.54
CA GLN A 58 6.37 4.92 4.08
C GLN A 58 7.47 3.97 3.59
N ALA A 59 8.67 4.03 4.18
CA ALA A 59 9.76 3.13 3.81
C ALA A 59 9.41 1.64 4.04
N MET A 60 8.75 1.33 5.15
CA MET A 60 8.30 -0.04 5.46
C MET A 60 7.18 -0.51 4.51
N ALA A 61 6.25 0.39 4.16
CA ALA A 61 5.23 0.11 3.15
C ALA A 61 5.87 -0.17 1.78
N GLU A 62 6.87 0.61 1.38
CA GLU A 62 7.62 0.36 0.14
C GLU A 62 8.33 -0.99 0.17
N PHE A 63 9.01 -1.33 1.27
CA PHE A 63 9.66 -2.63 1.44
C PHE A 63 8.67 -3.78 1.30
N TRP A 64 7.51 -3.67 1.96
CA TRP A 64 6.47 -4.70 1.84
C TRP A 64 5.91 -4.80 0.42
N LEU A 65 5.73 -3.68 -0.29
CA LEU A 65 5.27 -3.66 -1.68
C LEU A 65 6.30 -4.27 -2.64
N ASP A 66 7.59 -4.03 -2.42
CA ASP A 66 8.67 -4.68 -3.17
C ASP A 66 8.63 -6.20 -2.92
N VAL A 67 8.59 -6.64 -1.66
CA VAL A 67 8.56 -8.07 -1.31
C VAL A 67 7.29 -8.75 -1.83
N SER A 68 6.12 -8.18 -1.62
CA SER A 68 4.84 -8.76 -2.06
C SER A 68 4.78 -8.90 -3.58
N SER A 69 5.34 -7.96 -4.34
CA SER A 69 5.41 -8.06 -5.81
C SER A 69 6.24 -9.25 -6.31
N LEU A 70 7.11 -9.83 -5.47
CA LEU A 70 7.86 -11.04 -5.79
C LEU A 70 7.04 -12.32 -5.60
N TYR A 71 6.05 -12.31 -4.71
CA TYR A 71 5.27 -13.49 -4.31
C TYR A 71 3.83 -13.49 -4.80
N ALA A 72 3.30 -12.33 -5.19
CA ALA A 72 2.04 -12.22 -5.89
C ALA A 72 2.33 -12.20 -7.40
N PRO A 73 2.21 -13.32 -8.14
CA PRO A 73 1.93 -13.17 -9.56
C PRO A 73 0.64 -12.35 -9.62
N VAL A 74 0.72 -11.14 -10.17
CA VAL A 74 -0.43 -10.34 -10.59
C VAL A 74 -1.47 -11.31 -11.15
N ALA A 75 -2.54 -11.59 -10.39
CA ALA A 75 -3.68 -12.24 -10.98
C ALA A 75 -4.17 -11.23 -12.01
N PRO A 76 -4.08 -11.51 -13.32
CA PRO A 76 -4.70 -10.63 -14.29
C PRO A 76 -6.18 -10.58 -13.92
N THR A 77 -6.77 -9.40 -14.03
CA THR A 77 -8.18 -9.06 -13.80
C THR A 77 -9.12 -9.99 -14.58
N ALA A 78 -9.28 -11.23 -14.12
CA ALA A 78 -10.03 -12.29 -14.79
C ALA A 78 -10.65 -13.24 -13.77
N LEU A 79 -11.40 -12.69 -12.80
CA LEU A 79 -12.42 -13.46 -12.08
C LEU A 79 -13.62 -12.58 -11.68
N ARG A 80 -14.11 -11.75 -12.62
CA ARG A 80 -15.41 -11.06 -12.53
C ARG A 80 -16.24 -11.19 -13.81
N ALA A 81 -16.20 -12.36 -14.43
CA ALA A 81 -17.15 -12.73 -15.48
C ALA A 81 -17.54 -14.21 -15.33
N ALA A 82 -18.31 -14.51 -14.29
CA ALA A 82 -19.13 -15.71 -14.20
C ALA A 82 -20.33 -15.41 -13.29
N ALA A 83 -21.29 -14.69 -13.85
CA ALA A 83 -22.68 -14.66 -13.43
C ALA A 83 -23.53 -14.45 -14.69
#